data_AF-M1CAE2-F1
#
_entry.id   AF-M1CAE2-F1
#
_cell.length_a   1.000
_cell.length_b   1.000
_cell.length_c   1.000
_cell.angle_alpha   90.00
_cell.angle_beta   90.00
_cell.angle_gamma   90.00
#
_symmetry.space_group_name_H-M   'P 1'
#
loop_
_entity.id
_entity.type
_entity.pdbx_description
1 polymer ?
#
loop_
_entity_poly.entity_id
_entity_poly.type
_entity_poly.pdbx_seq_one_letter_code
_entity_poly.pdbx_strand_id
1 'polypeptide(L)'
;MAQDTLSNVDSPRRRSGLLRDQVQLVKRSTSARYEIAPIQDQLSFEKGFFIVLRACQLLVQKNEGIVLVGVAGPSGAGKSVFTEKILNVMPSIAIINMDNYNEPSRIVDGNFDDPRLTDYETLLENIHGLKAGKPVQVPIYDFKSSSRVGYRTLEAPSSRIVIIEGIYALSEKLRPLLDLRVSVTGGVHFDLVKRVLRDIHRAGQEPEEIIQQISETVYPMYKAFIEPDLKTAHIKIINKFNPFAGFQNPTYVLKSTKVVDVDQIKAVFLNEYKEITEETYDIYLLPPSEDPEACQSYLRMRNKDGKYTLMFEEWVTDSPFIISPRITFEVSVRLLGGLMALGYSIATILKRKSHIFSDDKVCVKTDWLEQLNRRYVQVQGRDRLHVKYVADSLGLDGSYIPRTYIEQIQLEKLLNDVMALPDDLKTAEHR
;
A
#
# COMPACT_ATOMS: atom_id res chain seq x y z
N MET A 1 23.30 -48.12 -49.35
CA MET A 1 23.88 -47.90 -48.01
C MET A 1 23.20 -46.68 -47.42
N ALA A 2 22.62 -46.88 -46.24
CA ALA A 2 22.15 -45.93 -45.22
C ALA A 2 21.34 -44.68 -45.64
N GLN A 3 20.07 -44.70 -45.22
CA GLN A 3 19.17 -43.56 -45.02
C GLN A 3 19.72 -42.65 -43.91
N ASP A 4 19.70 -41.33 -44.12
CA ASP A 4 19.74 -40.35 -43.03
C ASP A 4 18.37 -39.66 -42.90
N THR A 5 17.63 -40.12 -41.91
CA THR A 5 16.43 -39.52 -41.34
C THR A 5 16.86 -38.36 -40.44
N LEU A 6 16.57 -37.12 -40.83
CA LEU A 6 16.62 -35.96 -39.92
C LEU A 6 15.19 -35.61 -39.50
N SER A 7 14.86 -36.05 -38.28
CA SER A 7 13.66 -35.77 -37.54
C SER A 7 13.50 -34.28 -37.24
N ASN A 8 12.35 -33.73 -37.62
CA ASN A 8 11.77 -32.49 -37.09
C ASN A 8 11.77 -32.52 -35.54
N VAL A 9 12.62 -31.71 -34.93
CA VAL A 9 12.47 -31.29 -33.52
C VAL A 9 12.65 -29.78 -33.48
N ASP A 10 11.64 -29.06 -33.96
CA ASP A 10 11.50 -27.64 -33.65
C ASP A 10 11.00 -27.52 -32.20
N SER A 11 11.96 -27.42 -31.27
CA SER A 11 11.70 -26.87 -29.94
C SER A 11 11.35 -25.38 -30.08
N PRO A 12 10.22 -24.87 -29.56
CA PRO A 12 9.96 -23.44 -29.58
C PRO A 12 10.82 -22.79 -28.49
N ARG A 13 12.03 -22.36 -28.85
CA ARG A 13 12.81 -21.42 -28.04
C ARG A 13 11.97 -20.15 -27.88
N ARG A 14 11.53 -19.91 -26.63
CA ARG A 14 10.76 -18.74 -26.17
C ARG A 14 11.38 -17.45 -26.73
N ARG A 15 10.70 -16.78 -27.65
CA ARG A 15 10.98 -15.38 -27.99
C ARG A 15 10.52 -14.50 -26.83
N SER A 16 11.38 -14.28 -25.83
CA SER A 16 11.19 -13.23 -24.85
C SER A 16 11.67 -11.91 -25.47
N GLY A 17 10.77 -11.00 -25.83
CA GLY A 17 11.21 -9.74 -26.42
C GLY A 17 10.25 -8.56 -26.30
N LEU A 18 8.94 -8.76 -26.39
CA LEU A 18 7.98 -7.65 -26.38
C LEU A 18 6.81 -7.93 -25.44
N LEU A 19 6.32 -6.90 -24.73
CA LEU A 19 5.16 -6.98 -23.84
C LEU A 19 3.94 -7.61 -24.54
N ARG A 20 3.77 -7.35 -25.85
CA ARG A 20 2.66 -7.90 -26.65
C ARG A 20 2.69 -9.44 -26.78
N ASP A 21 3.86 -10.06 -26.68
CA ASP A 21 4.04 -11.50 -26.86
C ASP A 21 3.81 -12.28 -25.55
N GLN A 22 3.64 -11.57 -24.42
CA GLN A 22 3.35 -12.16 -23.11
C GLN A 22 1.87 -12.56 -22.95
N VAL A 23 0.98 -12.02 -23.79
CA VAL A 23 -0.46 -12.30 -23.72
C VAL A 23 -0.81 -13.47 -24.62
N GLN A 24 -1.08 -14.63 -24.01
CA GLN A 24 -1.43 -15.86 -24.73
C GLN A 24 -2.85 -16.29 -24.42
N LEU A 25 -3.59 -16.67 -25.46
CA LEU A 25 -4.93 -17.22 -25.31
C LEU A 25 -4.86 -18.74 -25.11
N VAL A 26 -5.67 -19.24 -24.19
CA VAL A 26 -5.83 -20.66 -23.89
C VAL A 26 -7.31 -21.00 -23.98
N LYS A 27 -7.65 -22.11 -24.65
CA LYS A 27 -9.03 -22.59 -24.71
C LYS A 27 -9.42 -23.17 -23.36
N ARG A 28 -10.57 -22.78 -22.82
CA ARG A 28 -11.07 -23.31 -21.54
C ARG A 28 -11.39 -24.80 -21.70
N SER A 29 -11.07 -25.60 -20.68
CA SER A 29 -11.35 -27.04 -20.69
C SER A 29 -12.85 -27.36 -20.67
N THR A 30 -13.65 -26.47 -20.07
CA THR A 30 -15.08 -26.67 -19.81
C THR A 30 -16.00 -25.95 -20.79
N SER A 31 -15.47 -25.17 -21.75
CA SER A 31 -16.30 -24.44 -22.71
C SER A 31 -15.56 -24.15 -24.02
N ALA A 32 -16.29 -23.74 -25.06
CA ALA A 32 -15.69 -23.30 -26.32
C ALA A 32 -14.98 -21.92 -26.23
N ARG A 33 -15.04 -21.25 -25.07
CA ARG A 33 -14.44 -19.92 -24.85
C ARG A 33 -12.95 -20.01 -24.57
N TYR A 34 -12.26 -18.92 -24.84
CA TYR A 34 -10.86 -18.69 -24.54
C TYR A 34 -10.71 -17.80 -23.31
N GLU A 35 -9.63 -18.02 -22.57
CA GLU A 35 -9.14 -17.18 -21.47
C GLU A 35 -7.66 -16.84 -21.70
N ILE A 36 -7.07 -16.04 -20.82
CA ILE A 36 -5.65 -15.65 -20.90
C ILE A 36 -4.81 -16.57 -20.03
N ALA A 37 -3.71 -17.08 -20.59
CA ALA A 37 -2.71 -17.83 -19.83
C ALA A 37 -2.18 -16.97 -18.66
N PRO A 38 -2.05 -17.53 -17.44
CA PRO A 38 -1.49 -16.78 -16.32
C PRO A 38 -0.06 -16.28 -16.59
N ILE A 39 0.13 -14.98 -16.44
CA ILE A 39 1.45 -14.34 -16.43
C ILE A 39 2.03 -14.50 -15.02
N GLN A 40 3.19 -15.14 -14.93
CA GLN A 40 3.82 -15.46 -13.63
C GLN A 40 4.36 -14.21 -12.94
N ASP A 41 4.95 -13.30 -13.72
CA ASP A 41 5.54 -12.06 -13.20
C ASP A 41 4.48 -11.06 -12.77
N GLN A 42 4.75 -10.36 -11.68
CA GLN A 42 3.98 -9.20 -11.27
C GLN A 42 4.37 -7.99 -12.13
N LEU A 43 3.37 -7.30 -12.68
CA LEU A 43 3.58 -6.17 -13.59
C LEU A 43 3.42 -4.85 -12.84
N SER A 44 4.15 -3.81 -13.26
CA SER A 44 3.86 -2.44 -12.79
C SER A 44 2.48 -1.99 -13.25
N PHE A 45 1.93 -0.95 -12.63
CA PHE A 45 0.63 -0.38 -12.98
C PHE A 45 0.51 -0.07 -14.49
N GLU A 46 1.52 0.55 -15.09
CA GLU A 46 1.56 0.94 -16.50
C GLU A 46 1.69 -0.27 -17.43
N LYS A 47 2.59 -1.21 -17.11
CA LYS A 47 2.75 -2.44 -17.91
C LYS A 47 1.48 -3.28 -17.87
N GLY A 48 0.93 -3.46 -16.67
CA GLY A 48 -0.32 -4.17 -16.44
C GLY A 48 -1.49 -3.55 -17.20
N PHE A 49 -1.57 -2.22 -17.24
CA PHE A 49 -2.58 -1.50 -18.02
C PHE A 49 -2.55 -1.89 -19.51
N PHE A 50 -1.39 -1.79 -20.17
CA PHE A 50 -1.28 -2.16 -21.59
C PHE A 50 -1.56 -3.65 -21.85
N ILE A 51 -1.13 -4.52 -20.95
CA ILE A 51 -1.34 -5.96 -21.05
C ILE A 51 -2.82 -6.31 -20.93
N VAL A 52 -3.56 -5.66 -20.01
CA VAL A 52 -5.01 -5.86 -19.86
C VAL A 52 -5.76 -5.36 -21.09
N LEU A 53 -5.43 -4.18 -21.64
CA LEU A 53 -6.03 -3.70 -22.88
C LEU A 53 -5.86 -4.72 -24.02
N ARG A 54 -4.64 -5.26 -24.16
CA ARG A 54 -4.35 -6.24 -25.21
C ARG A 54 -5.11 -7.55 -24.98
N ALA A 55 -5.18 -8.02 -23.75
CA ALA A 55 -5.94 -9.21 -23.37
C ALA A 55 -7.42 -9.05 -23.72
N CYS A 56 -8.04 -7.91 -23.36
CA CYS A 56 -9.43 -7.62 -23.71
C CYS A 56 -9.66 -7.67 -25.22
N GLN A 57 -8.79 -7.03 -26.02
CA GLN A 57 -8.90 -7.06 -27.48
C GLN A 57 -8.83 -8.48 -28.05
N LEU A 58 -7.88 -9.29 -27.59
CA LEU A 58 -7.71 -10.67 -28.05
C LEU A 58 -8.91 -11.54 -27.69
N LEU A 59 -9.47 -11.38 -26.48
CA LEU A 59 -10.65 -12.11 -26.05
C LEU A 59 -11.89 -11.73 -26.87
N VAL A 60 -12.10 -10.44 -27.16
CA VAL A 60 -13.23 -9.99 -28.00
C VAL A 60 -13.13 -10.54 -29.42
N GLN A 61 -11.91 -10.67 -29.96
CA GLN A 61 -11.68 -11.24 -31.29
C GLN A 61 -11.93 -12.75 -31.37
N LYS A 62 -11.74 -13.48 -30.27
CA LYS A 62 -11.81 -14.96 -30.26
C LYS A 62 -13.05 -15.55 -29.62
N ASN A 63 -13.64 -14.87 -28.64
CA ASN A 63 -14.89 -15.28 -28.04
C ASN A 63 -16.06 -14.61 -28.76
N GLU A 64 -17.20 -15.30 -28.84
CA GLU A 64 -18.48 -14.69 -29.22
C GLU A 64 -19.21 -14.14 -27.98
N GLY A 65 -20.08 -13.13 -28.19
CA GLY A 65 -20.82 -12.47 -27.10
C GLY A 65 -19.96 -11.60 -26.18
N ILE A 66 -20.50 -11.28 -24.99
CA ILE A 66 -19.80 -10.45 -23.99
C ILE A 66 -18.57 -11.17 -23.43
N VAL A 67 -17.47 -10.42 -23.28
CA VAL A 67 -16.26 -10.77 -22.55
C VAL A 67 -16.35 -10.19 -21.13
N LEU A 68 -16.24 -11.05 -20.13
CA LEU A 68 -16.30 -10.66 -18.72
C LEU A 68 -14.89 -10.57 -18.11
N VAL A 69 -14.57 -9.42 -17.53
CA VAL A 69 -13.28 -9.14 -16.91
C VAL A 69 -13.50 -8.85 -15.43
N GLY A 70 -12.91 -9.65 -14.54
CA GLY A 70 -12.88 -9.36 -13.11
C GLY A 70 -11.62 -8.59 -12.74
N VAL A 71 -11.78 -7.48 -12.03
CA VAL A 71 -10.68 -6.67 -11.48
C VAL A 71 -10.84 -6.62 -9.96
N ALA A 72 -10.03 -7.40 -9.25
CA ALA A 72 -10.05 -7.47 -7.79
C ALA A 72 -8.75 -6.97 -7.16
N GLY A 73 -8.80 -6.77 -5.85
CA GLY A 73 -7.73 -6.16 -5.07
C GLY A 73 -8.30 -5.58 -3.78
N PRO A 74 -7.48 -5.41 -2.73
CA PRO A 74 -7.95 -4.82 -1.48
C PRO A 74 -8.45 -3.39 -1.69
N SER A 75 -9.25 -2.91 -0.74
CA SER A 75 -9.63 -1.50 -0.71
C SER A 75 -8.36 -0.63 -0.69
N GLY A 76 -8.38 0.52 -1.39
CA GLY A 76 -7.19 1.38 -1.53
C GLY A 76 -6.19 0.97 -2.61
N ALA A 77 -6.25 -0.23 -3.19
CA ALA A 77 -5.28 -0.70 -4.19
C ALA A 77 -5.27 0.07 -5.53
N GLY A 78 -6.24 0.94 -5.78
CA GLY A 78 -6.34 1.71 -7.02
C GLY A 78 -7.08 1.00 -8.17
N LYS A 79 -7.93 0.02 -7.85
CA LYS A 79 -8.79 -0.68 -8.82
C LYS A 79 -9.66 0.29 -9.63
N SER A 80 -10.37 1.21 -8.96
CA SER A 80 -11.28 2.14 -9.63
C SER A 80 -10.54 3.10 -10.56
N VAL A 81 -9.35 3.57 -10.15
CA VAL A 81 -8.46 4.37 -11.01
C VAL A 81 -7.97 3.55 -12.22
N PHE A 82 -7.68 2.27 -12.01
CA PHE A 82 -7.27 1.37 -13.08
C PHE A 82 -8.39 1.12 -14.11
N THR A 83 -9.61 0.83 -13.65
CA THR A 83 -10.77 0.60 -14.52
C THR A 83 -11.21 1.88 -15.23
N GLU A 84 -11.16 3.03 -14.58
CA GLU A 84 -11.42 4.34 -15.19
C GLU A 84 -10.41 4.67 -16.30
N LYS A 85 -9.11 4.42 -16.08
CA LYS A 85 -8.10 4.56 -17.14
C LYS A 85 -8.39 3.67 -18.34
N ILE A 86 -8.90 2.46 -18.12
CA ILE A 86 -9.27 1.54 -19.21
C ILE A 86 -10.46 2.09 -19.98
N LEU A 87 -11.50 2.59 -19.29
CA LEU A 87 -12.67 3.23 -19.90
C LEU A 87 -12.30 4.43 -20.77
N ASN A 88 -11.33 5.25 -20.33
CA ASN A 88 -10.86 6.41 -21.08
C ASN A 88 -10.17 6.04 -22.41
N VAL A 89 -9.53 4.87 -22.50
CA VAL A 89 -8.84 4.40 -23.72
C VAL A 89 -9.74 3.54 -24.61
N MET A 90 -10.63 2.74 -24.01
CA MET A 90 -11.62 1.94 -24.71
C MET A 90 -13.02 2.48 -24.38
N PRO A 91 -13.47 3.54 -25.08
CA PRO A 91 -14.83 4.02 -24.91
C PRO A 91 -15.82 2.90 -25.26
N SER A 92 -16.98 2.87 -24.59
CA SER A 92 -18.04 1.86 -24.75
C SER A 92 -17.85 0.51 -24.04
N ILE A 93 -16.94 0.38 -23.08
CA ILE A 93 -16.99 -0.72 -22.09
C ILE A 93 -18.04 -0.42 -21.02
N ALA A 94 -18.60 -1.46 -20.39
CA ALA A 94 -19.46 -1.31 -19.22
C ALA A 94 -18.69 -1.66 -17.94
N ILE A 95 -18.88 -0.87 -16.87
CA ILE A 95 -18.30 -1.13 -15.55
C ILE A 95 -19.42 -1.38 -14.54
N ILE A 96 -19.32 -2.53 -13.89
CA ILE A 96 -20.08 -2.91 -12.70
C ILE A 96 -19.15 -2.77 -11.50
N ASN A 97 -19.44 -1.81 -10.62
CA ASN A 97 -18.80 -1.72 -9.31
C ASN A 97 -19.58 -2.57 -8.31
N MET A 98 -18.95 -3.58 -7.73
CA MET A 98 -19.58 -4.49 -6.76
C MET A 98 -19.98 -3.80 -5.47
N ASP A 99 -19.36 -2.67 -5.09
CA ASP A 99 -19.74 -1.93 -3.89
C ASP A 99 -21.21 -1.46 -3.97
N ASN A 100 -21.73 -1.23 -5.18
CA ASN A 100 -23.13 -0.90 -5.41
C ASN A 100 -24.09 -2.03 -5.04
N TYR A 101 -23.61 -3.27 -5.02
CA TYR A 101 -24.40 -4.46 -4.72
C TYR A 101 -24.34 -4.84 -3.23
N ASN A 102 -23.75 -4.01 -2.38
CA ASN A 102 -23.80 -4.23 -0.94
C ASN A 102 -25.24 -4.08 -0.43
N GLU A 103 -25.64 -4.97 0.47
CA GLU A 103 -26.97 -5.02 1.08
C GLU A 103 -26.88 -4.54 2.54
N PRO A 104 -27.29 -3.29 2.85
CA PRO A 104 -27.12 -2.68 4.18
C PRO A 104 -27.65 -3.52 5.33
N SER A 105 -28.75 -4.24 5.11
CA SER A 105 -29.37 -5.11 6.12
C SER A 105 -28.50 -6.29 6.57
N ARG A 106 -27.41 -6.58 5.84
CA ARG A 106 -26.46 -7.67 6.14
C ARG A 106 -25.19 -7.20 6.83
N ILE A 107 -25.07 -5.90 7.15
CA ILE A 107 -23.93 -5.37 7.90
C ILE A 107 -24.03 -5.87 9.34
N VAL A 108 -23.04 -6.64 9.77
CA VAL A 108 -22.90 -7.13 11.16
C VAL A 108 -21.67 -6.47 11.76
N ASP A 109 -21.83 -5.85 12.94
CA ASP A 109 -20.75 -5.21 13.70
C ASP A 109 -19.89 -4.21 12.88
N GLY A 110 -20.49 -3.50 11.93
CA GLY A 110 -19.78 -2.55 11.07
C GLY A 110 -18.78 -3.20 10.09
N ASN A 111 -18.93 -4.49 9.80
CA ASN A 111 -18.11 -5.20 8.84
C ASN A 111 -18.59 -5.01 7.39
N PHE A 112 -17.97 -4.07 6.69
CA PHE A 112 -18.25 -3.77 5.28
C PHE A 112 -17.49 -4.69 4.30
N ASP A 113 -16.60 -5.56 4.80
CA ASP A 113 -15.85 -6.50 3.97
C ASP A 113 -16.37 -7.93 4.10
N ASP A 114 -17.47 -8.19 4.83
CA ASP A 114 -18.06 -9.52 4.93
C ASP A 114 -18.55 -10.00 3.54
N PRO A 115 -18.14 -11.18 3.05
CA PRO A 115 -18.59 -11.71 1.76
C PRO A 115 -20.11 -11.84 1.62
N ARG A 116 -20.85 -11.96 2.74
CA ARG A 116 -22.32 -12.06 2.77
C ARG A 116 -23.01 -10.73 2.48
N LEU A 117 -22.29 -9.62 2.62
CA LEU A 117 -22.79 -8.27 2.35
C LEU A 117 -23.19 -8.10 0.88
N THR A 118 -22.44 -8.70 -0.03
CA THR A 118 -22.71 -8.59 -1.46
C THR A 118 -23.96 -9.39 -1.84
N ASP A 119 -24.90 -8.71 -2.46
CA ASP A 119 -26.09 -9.27 -3.11
C ASP A 119 -25.72 -9.91 -4.45
N TYR A 120 -25.21 -11.15 -4.35
CA TYR A 120 -24.82 -11.93 -5.51
C TYR A 120 -26.00 -12.29 -6.42
N GLU A 121 -27.23 -12.34 -5.91
CA GLU A 121 -28.41 -12.66 -6.71
C GLU A 121 -28.64 -11.55 -7.74
N THR A 122 -28.80 -10.31 -7.28
CA THR A 122 -28.97 -9.13 -8.14
C THR A 122 -27.74 -8.88 -9.03
N LEU A 123 -26.54 -9.17 -8.54
CA LEU A 123 -25.31 -9.06 -9.33
C LEU A 123 -25.28 -10.06 -10.48
N LEU A 124 -25.56 -11.34 -10.21
CA LEU A 124 -25.55 -12.39 -11.23
C LEU A 124 -26.66 -12.19 -12.25
N GLU A 125 -27.87 -11.79 -11.82
CA GLU A 125 -28.97 -11.45 -12.71
C GLU A 125 -28.55 -10.36 -13.71
N ASN A 126 -27.95 -9.28 -13.22
CA ASN A 126 -27.46 -8.19 -14.06
C ASN A 126 -26.32 -8.65 -15.00
N ILE A 127 -25.40 -9.48 -14.54
CA ILE A 127 -24.36 -10.06 -15.40
C ILE A 127 -24.97 -10.90 -16.52
N HIS A 128 -25.95 -11.75 -16.21
CA HIS A 128 -26.64 -12.57 -17.20
C HIS A 128 -27.46 -11.72 -18.19
N GLY A 129 -28.13 -10.67 -17.72
CA GLY A 129 -28.85 -9.71 -18.55
C GLY A 129 -27.93 -9.05 -19.59
N LEU A 130 -26.77 -8.55 -19.15
CA LEU A 130 -25.78 -7.95 -20.05
C LEU A 130 -25.22 -8.98 -21.05
N LYS A 131 -24.94 -10.21 -20.62
CA LYS A 131 -24.51 -11.29 -21.54
C LYS A 131 -25.56 -11.61 -22.61
N ALA A 132 -26.84 -11.44 -22.29
CA ALA A 132 -27.96 -11.60 -23.20
C ALA A 132 -28.23 -10.34 -24.06
N GLY A 133 -27.42 -9.29 -23.94
CA GLY A 133 -27.58 -8.05 -24.69
C GLY A 133 -28.72 -7.16 -24.20
N LYS A 134 -29.21 -7.36 -22.96
CA LYS A 134 -30.31 -6.59 -22.38
C LYS A 134 -29.80 -5.48 -21.46
N PRO A 135 -30.49 -4.32 -21.39
CA PRO A 135 -30.24 -3.33 -20.35
C PRO A 135 -30.55 -3.91 -18.97
N VAL A 136 -29.83 -3.45 -17.96
CA VAL A 136 -29.94 -3.94 -16.59
C VAL A 136 -30.02 -2.80 -15.57
N GLN A 137 -30.59 -3.05 -14.39
CA GLN A 137 -30.70 -2.05 -13.33
C GLN A 137 -29.61 -2.27 -12.28
N VAL A 138 -28.59 -1.42 -12.31
CA VAL A 138 -27.48 -1.45 -11.35
C VAL A 138 -27.87 -0.57 -10.16
N PRO A 139 -27.83 -1.09 -8.92
CA PRO A 139 -28.11 -0.25 -7.76
C PRO A 139 -27.10 0.90 -7.63
N ILE A 140 -27.46 1.94 -6.90
CA ILE A 140 -26.59 3.05 -6.54
C ILE A 140 -26.43 3.00 -5.02
N TYR A 141 -25.20 2.85 -4.55
CA TYR A 141 -24.89 2.81 -3.13
C TYR A 141 -24.28 4.13 -2.66
N ASP A 142 -24.86 4.71 -1.61
CA ASP A 142 -24.32 5.88 -0.94
C ASP A 142 -23.54 5.44 0.30
N PHE A 143 -22.22 5.63 0.25
CA PHE A 143 -21.31 5.29 1.34
C PHE A 143 -21.48 6.16 2.58
N LYS A 144 -22.06 7.38 2.45
CA LYS A 144 -22.29 8.26 3.62
C LYS A 144 -23.45 7.76 4.46
N SER A 145 -24.58 7.43 3.82
CA SER A 145 -25.74 6.85 4.49
C SER A 145 -25.66 5.34 4.66
N SER A 146 -24.61 4.69 4.13
CA SER A 146 -24.46 3.22 4.09
C SER A 146 -25.69 2.50 3.53
N SER A 147 -26.32 3.07 2.49
CA SER A 147 -27.61 2.60 1.97
C SER A 147 -27.69 2.59 0.45
N ARG A 148 -28.62 1.79 -0.11
CA ARG A 148 -28.97 1.84 -1.54
C ARG A 148 -29.96 2.99 -1.76
N VAL A 149 -29.61 3.94 -2.62
CA VAL A 149 -30.38 5.18 -2.83
C VAL A 149 -31.14 5.22 -4.16
N GLY A 150 -30.98 4.19 -5.00
CA GLY A 150 -31.69 4.09 -6.28
C GLY A 150 -31.05 3.09 -7.22
N TYR A 151 -31.41 3.20 -8.50
CA TYR A 151 -30.89 2.37 -9.58
C TYR A 151 -30.53 3.24 -10.78
N ARG A 152 -29.51 2.81 -11.52
CA ARG A 152 -29.19 3.35 -12.85
C ARG A 152 -29.32 2.23 -13.88
N THR A 153 -29.82 2.59 -15.06
CA THR A 153 -29.82 1.66 -16.19
C THR A 153 -28.42 1.58 -16.77
N LEU A 154 -27.94 0.35 -16.98
CA LEU A 154 -26.69 0.05 -17.65
C LEU A 154 -26.99 -0.74 -18.94
N GLU A 155 -26.65 -0.14 -20.07
CA GLU A 155 -26.82 -0.76 -21.39
C GLU A 155 -25.76 -1.84 -21.64
N ALA A 156 -26.11 -2.82 -22.47
CA ALA A 156 -25.15 -3.79 -22.96
C ALA A 156 -24.09 -3.08 -23.83
N PRO A 157 -22.78 -3.20 -23.51
CA PRO A 157 -21.75 -2.43 -24.18
C PRO A 157 -21.51 -2.92 -25.60
N SER A 158 -21.44 -2.00 -26.57
CA SER A 158 -21.10 -2.31 -27.97
C SER A 158 -19.66 -2.83 -28.14
N SER A 159 -18.75 -2.46 -27.22
CA SER A 159 -17.39 -3.03 -27.15
C SER A 159 -17.38 -4.52 -26.80
N ARG A 160 -18.51 -5.05 -26.35
CA ARG A 160 -18.68 -6.40 -25.81
C ARG A 160 -17.84 -6.69 -24.56
N ILE A 161 -17.31 -5.66 -23.88
CA ILE A 161 -16.51 -5.83 -22.67
C ILE A 161 -17.30 -5.33 -21.47
N VAL A 162 -17.47 -6.19 -20.46
CA VAL A 162 -18.02 -5.85 -19.15
C VAL A 162 -16.94 -6.09 -18.10
N ILE A 163 -16.56 -5.04 -17.38
CA ILE A 163 -15.64 -5.10 -16.25
C ILE A 163 -16.44 -5.16 -14.96
N ILE A 164 -16.14 -6.15 -14.12
CA ILE A 164 -16.62 -6.25 -12.74
C ILE A 164 -15.47 -5.87 -11.82
N GLU A 165 -15.61 -4.75 -11.12
CA GLU A 165 -14.63 -4.24 -10.18
C GLU A 165 -15.13 -4.43 -8.75
N GLY A 166 -14.28 -4.94 -7.86
CA GLY A 166 -14.62 -5.07 -6.45
C GLY A 166 -13.61 -5.88 -5.66
N ILE A 167 -13.67 -5.83 -4.34
CA ILE A 167 -12.79 -6.64 -3.48
C ILE A 167 -12.99 -8.15 -3.70
N TYR A 168 -14.21 -8.57 -4.08
CA TYR A 168 -14.59 -9.96 -4.36
C TYR A 168 -14.82 -10.26 -5.85
N ALA A 169 -14.31 -9.43 -6.77
CA ALA A 169 -14.55 -9.62 -8.20
C ALA A 169 -13.96 -10.91 -8.78
N LEU A 170 -13.04 -11.56 -8.05
CA LEU A 170 -12.40 -12.84 -8.41
C LEU A 170 -12.95 -14.05 -7.60
N SER A 171 -14.03 -13.84 -6.83
CA SER A 171 -14.61 -14.86 -5.97
C SER A 171 -15.13 -16.07 -6.73
N GLU A 172 -15.25 -17.20 -6.02
CA GLU A 172 -15.71 -18.46 -6.61
C GLU A 172 -17.08 -18.36 -7.30
N LYS A 173 -17.93 -17.42 -6.84
CA LYS A 173 -19.24 -17.17 -7.42
C LYS A 173 -19.15 -16.52 -8.81
N LEU A 174 -18.12 -15.72 -9.07
CA LEU A 174 -17.93 -15.01 -10.34
C LEU A 174 -16.92 -15.71 -11.25
N ARG A 175 -15.88 -16.32 -10.68
CA ARG A 175 -14.73 -16.92 -11.37
C ARG A 175 -15.09 -17.81 -12.58
N PRO A 176 -16.12 -18.69 -12.53
CA PRO A 176 -16.51 -19.50 -13.70
C PRO A 176 -17.00 -18.66 -14.89
N LEU A 177 -17.54 -17.46 -14.64
CA LEU A 177 -18.10 -16.58 -15.65
C LEU A 177 -17.05 -15.69 -16.32
N LEU A 178 -15.91 -15.46 -15.66
CA LEU A 178 -14.87 -14.52 -16.10
C LEU A 178 -13.99 -15.14 -17.19
N ASP A 179 -13.75 -14.37 -18.25
CA ASP A 179 -12.78 -14.69 -19.31
C ASP A 179 -11.37 -14.14 -18.97
N LEU A 180 -11.32 -13.08 -18.17
CA LEU A 180 -10.07 -12.47 -17.69
C LEU A 180 -10.18 -12.14 -16.20
N ARG A 181 -9.14 -12.49 -15.44
CA ARG A 181 -9.01 -12.21 -14.02
C ARG A 181 -7.77 -11.36 -13.80
N VAL A 182 -7.94 -10.18 -13.24
CA VAL A 182 -6.88 -9.22 -12.97
C VAL A 182 -6.87 -8.91 -11.48
N SER A 183 -5.69 -8.97 -10.86
CA SER A 183 -5.49 -8.45 -9.51
C SER A 183 -4.68 -7.17 -9.54
N VAL A 184 -5.10 -6.19 -8.75
CA VAL A 184 -4.38 -4.93 -8.52
C VAL A 184 -4.10 -4.82 -7.02
N THR A 185 -2.83 -4.75 -6.63
CA THR A 185 -2.40 -4.64 -5.23
C THR A 185 -1.31 -3.58 -5.09
N GLY A 186 -1.30 -2.79 -4.03
CA GLY A 186 -0.21 -1.85 -3.73
C GLY A 186 0.77 -2.35 -2.66
N GLY A 187 0.49 -3.53 -2.10
CA GLY A 187 1.13 -4.04 -0.90
C GLY A 187 0.22 -3.81 0.30
N VAL A 188 0.13 -4.79 1.20
CA VAL A 188 -0.84 -4.77 2.31
C VAL A 188 -0.70 -3.49 3.15
N HIS A 189 0.53 -3.04 3.37
CA HIS A 189 0.83 -1.81 4.09
C HIS A 189 0.25 -0.56 3.41
N PHE A 190 0.58 -0.32 2.14
CA PHE A 190 0.15 0.88 1.43
C PHE A 190 -1.34 0.89 1.13
N ASP A 191 -1.92 -0.28 0.84
CA ASP A 191 -3.36 -0.42 0.59
C ASP A 191 -4.16 -0.07 1.86
N LEU A 192 -3.64 -0.46 3.03
CA LEU A 192 -4.18 -0.08 4.32
C LEU A 192 -4.19 1.43 4.53
N VAL A 193 -3.05 2.09 4.33
CA VAL A 193 -2.92 3.55 4.46
C VAL A 193 -3.89 4.26 3.53
N LYS A 194 -3.94 3.86 2.26
CA LYS A 194 -4.84 4.46 1.27
C LYS A 194 -6.29 4.31 1.68
N ARG A 195 -6.68 3.15 2.25
CA ARG A 195 -8.03 2.96 2.80
C ARG A 195 -8.30 3.90 3.95
N VAL A 196 -7.42 3.97 4.95
CA VAL A 196 -7.57 4.88 6.11
C VAL A 196 -7.83 6.30 5.63
N LEU A 197 -6.96 6.81 4.76
CA LEU A 197 -7.05 8.17 4.27
C LEU A 197 -8.33 8.41 3.48
N ARG A 198 -8.69 7.49 2.60
CA ARG A 198 -9.92 7.61 1.81
C ARG A 198 -11.16 7.62 2.71
N ASP A 199 -11.19 6.80 3.74
CA ASP A 199 -12.37 6.64 4.59
C ASP A 199 -12.53 7.85 5.55
N ILE A 200 -11.42 8.42 6.06
CA ILE A 200 -11.42 9.72 6.78
C ILE A 200 -12.11 10.80 5.95
N HIS A 201 -11.71 10.95 4.68
CA HIS A 201 -12.26 11.99 3.79
C HIS A 201 -13.72 11.75 3.38
N ARG A 202 -14.19 10.50 3.37
CA ARG A 202 -15.53 10.13 2.87
C ARG A 202 -16.61 10.19 3.95
N ALA A 203 -16.29 9.70 5.15
CA ALA A 203 -17.28 9.44 6.18
C ALA A 203 -17.24 10.47 7.33
N GLY A 204 -16.22 11.33 7.39
CA GLY A 204 -16.01 12.19 8.57
C GLY A 204 -15.78 11.39 9.85
N GLN A 205 -15.38 10.11 9.70
CA GLN A 205 -15.08 9.22 10.81
C GLN A 205 -13.74 9.59 11.42
N GLU A 206 -13.66 9.51 12.75
CA GLU A 206 -12.43 9.74 13.47
C GLU A 206 -11.41 8.64 13.12
N PRO A 207 -10.13 8.99 12.89
CA PRO A 207 -9.12 8.04 12.43
C PRO A 207 -8.93 6.81 13.33
N GLU A 208 -9.19 6.94 14.62
CA GLU A 208 -9.11 5.89 15.64
C GLU A 208 -10.05 4.72 15.30
N GLU A 209 -11.29 5.02 14.90
CA GLU A 209 -12.33 4.02 14.58
C GLU A 209 -11.95 3.21 13.33
N ILE A 210 -11.39 3.90 12.33
CA ILE A 210 -11.00 3.32 11.04
C ILE A 210 -9.85 2.32 11.23
N ILE A 211 -8.91 2.62 12.14
CA ILE A 211 -7.76 1.74 12.37
C ILE A 211 -8.15 0.50 13.17
N GLN A 212 -9.05 0.62 14.14
CA GLN A 212 -9.57 -0.55 14.85
C GLN A 212 -10.31 -1.49 13.88
N GLN A 213 -11.18 -0.92 13.04
CA GLN A 213 -11.88 -1.66 11.98
C GLN A 213 -10.90 -2.39 11.05
N ILE A 214 -9.77 -1.77 10.74
CA ILE A 214 -8.74 -2.36 9.90
C ILE A 214 -8.15 -3.64 10.49
N SER A 215 -7.80 -3.64 11.77
CA SER A 215 -7.20 -4.83 12.40
C SER A 215 -8.21 -5.91 12.73
N GLU A 216 -9.37 -5.53 13.24
CA GLU A 216 -10.36 -6.47 13.77
C GLU A 216 -11.25 -7.05 12.66
N THR A 217 -11.38 -6.33 11.53
CA THR A 217 -12.38 -6.66 10.52
C THR A 217 -11.77 -6.77 9.12
N VAL A 218 -11.14 -5.71 8.61
CA VAL A 218 -10.65 -5.67 7.22
C VAL A 218 -9.62 -6.76 6.95
N TYR A 219 -8.66 -6.94 7.86
CA TYR A 219 -7.59 -7.90 7.66
C TYR A 219 -8.05 -9.37 7.72
N PRO A 220 -8.80 -9.82 8.75
CA PRO A 220 -9.35 -11.17 8.75
C PRO A 220 -10.13 -11.48 7.47
N MET A 221 -10.93 -10.55 6.98
CA MET A 221 -11.67 -10.71 5.71
C MET A 221 -10.73 -10.80 4.51
N TYR A 222 -9.70 -9.95 4.45
CA TYR A 222 -8.69 -9.99 3.40
C TYR A 222 -7.97 -11.35 3.34
N LYS A 223 -7.48 -11.87 4.47
CA LYS A 223 -6.79 -13.17 4.46
C LYS A 223 -7.69 -14.35 4.19
N ALA A 224 -8.88 -14.34 4.78
CA ALA A 224 -9.80 -15.47 4.66
C ALA A 224 -10.38 -15.59 3.25
N PHE A 225 -10.68 -14.46 2.59
CA PHE A 225 -11.49 -14.47 1.37
C PHE A 225 -10.81 -13.77 0.19
N ILE A 226 -10.22 -12.58 0.38
CA ILE A 226 -9.72 -11.77 -0.74
C ILE A 226 -8.37 -12.31 -1.27
N GLU A 227 -7.37 -12.50 -0.40
CA GLU A 227 -6.01 -12.93 -0.78
C GLU A 227 -6.00 -14.25 -1.55
N PRO A 228 -6.76 -15.30 -1.16
CA PRO A 228 -6.87 -16.53 -1.94
C PRO A 228 -7.42 -16.29 -3.35
N ASP A 229 -8.42 -15.43 -3.51
CA ASP A 229 -9.02 -15.10 -4.80
C ASP A 229 -8.02 -14.38 -5.73
N LEU A 230 -7.23 -13.44 -5.19
CA LEU A 230 -6.24 -12.69 -5.97
C LEU A 230 -5.13 -13.59 -6.53
N LYS A 231 -4.81 -14.71 -5.86
CA LYS A 231 -3.82 -15.69 -6.37
C LYS A 231 -4.29 -16.35 -7.67
N THR A 232 -5.59 -16.35 -7.94
CA THR A 232 -6.18 -16.95 -9.14
C THR A 232 -6.14 -16.04 -10.38
N ALA A 233 -5.64 -14.81 -10.25
CA ALA A 233 -5.56 -13.85 -11.36
C ALA A 233 -4.65 -14.34 -12.49
N HIS A 234 -5.06 -14.09 -13.74
CA HIS A 234 -4.23 -14.30 -14.91
C HIS A 234 -3.16 -13.20 -15.03
N ILE A 235 -3.49 -11.98 -14.63
CA ILE A 235 -2.59 -10.82 -14.66
C ILE A 235 -2.54 -10.20 -13.27
N LYS A 236 -1.34 -10.05 -12.72
CA LYS A 236 -1.10 -9.48 -11.39
C LYS A 236 -0.40 -8.13 -11.54
N ILE A 237 -0.98 -7.08 -10.99
CA ILE A 237 -0.53 -5.70 -11.14
C ILE A 237 -0.17 -5.12 -9.77
N ILE A 238 1.04 -4.57 -9.65
CA ILE A 238 1.48 -3.84 -8.47
C ILE A 238 1.31 -2.34 -8.70
N ASN A 239 0.53 -1.70 -7.83
CA ASN A 239 0.35 -0.27 -7.76
C ASN A 239 1.21 0.35 -6.64
N LYS A 240 2.46 0.68 -6.96
CA LYS A 240 3.40 1.34 -6.05
C LYS A 240 3.07 2.81 -5.73
N PHE A 241 1.87 3.30 -6.07
CA PHE A 241 1.49 4.68 -5.77
C PHE A 241 1.65 4.97 -4.28
N ASN A 242 2.36 6.06 -3.99
CA ASN A 242 2.66 6.50 -2.65
C ASN A 242 1.52 7.39 -2.12
N PRO A 243 0.79 6.99 -1.06
CA PRO A 243 -0.29 7.79 -0.49
C PRO A 243 0.20 9.11 0.13
N PHE A 244 1.47 9.23 0.48
CA PHE A 244 2.07 10.41 1.09
C PHE A 244 2.36 11.54 0.09
N ALA A 245 2.35 11.25 -1.22
CA ALA A 245 2.65 12.25 -2.26
C ALA A 245 1.71 13.47 -2.24
N GLY A 246 0.53 13.34 -1.62
CA GLY A 246 -0.43 14.44 -1.43
C GLY A 246 -0.38 15.15 -0.07
N PHE A 247 0.47 14.72 0.88
CA PHE A 247 0.54 15.34 2.20
C PHE A 247 1.38 16.60 2.16
N GLN A 248 0.69 17.74 2.21
CA GLN A 248 1.21 19.06 1.86
C GLN A 248 2.15 19.70 2.90
N ASN A 249 2.48 19.02 4.02
CA ASN A 249 3.21 19.63 5.13
C ASN A 249 4.42 18.79 5.58
N PRO A 250 5.53 18.79 4.81
CA PRO A 250 6.76 18.13 5.24
C PRO A 250 7.29 18.74 6.55
N THR A 251 7.78 17.90 7.46
CA THR A 251 8.62 18.35 8.56
C THR A 251 10.08 18.30 8.12
N TYR A 252 10.78 19.41 8.18
CA TYR A 252 12.22 19.48 7.98
C TYR A 252 12.92 19.22 9.31
N VAL A 253 13.90 18.33 9.34
CA VAL A 253 14.64 17.96 10.55
C VAL A 253 16.15 18.07 10.29
N LEU A 254 16.85 18.80 11.16
CA LEU A 254 18.30 18.78 11.26
C LEU A 254 18.67 18.06 12.56
N LYS A 255 19.55 17.05 12.46
CA LYS A 255 19.98 16.23 13.59
C LYS A 255 21.50 16.30 13.77
N SER A 256 21.98 16.39 14.99
CA SER A 256 23.42 16.38 15.33
C SER A 256 23.68 15.57 16.60
N THR A 257 24.91 15.12 16.81
CA THR A 257 25.42 14.56 18.08
C THR A 257 26.14 15.59 18.94
N LYS A 258 26.27 16.85 18.49
CA LYS A 258 26.83 17.93 19.31
C LYS A 258 26.02 18.08 20.59
N VAL A 259 26.72 18.29 21.69
CA VAL A 259 26.11 18.61 22.98
C VAL A 259 25.77 20.09 22.97
N VAL A 260 24.52 20.40 23.25
CA VAL A 260 23.99 21.76 23.36
C VAL A 260 23.43 21.91 24.77
N ASP A 261 23.77 23.02 25.43
CA ASP A 261 23.28 23.29 26.78
C ASP A 261 21.81 23.76 26.76
N VAL A 262 21.06 23.47 27.83
CA VAL A 262 19.66 23.85 27.95
C VAL A 262 19.49 25.38 27.87
N ASP A 263 20.41 26.15 28.45
CA ASP A 263 20.32 27.62 28.43
C ASP A 263 20.54 28.18 27.02
N GLN A 264 21.39 27.53 26.21
CA GLN A 264 21.56 27.85 24.80
C GLN A 264 20.30 27.56 23.99
N ILE A 265 19.61 26.45 24.29
CA ILE A 265 18.33 26.11 23.64
C ILE A 265 17.25 27.12 24.05
N LYS A 266 17.19 27.53 25.31
CA LYS A 266 16.22 28.54 25.75
C LYS A 266 16.45 29.88 25.08
N ALA A 267 17.71 30.26 24.86
CA ALA A 267 18.08 31.54 24.24
C ALA A 267 17.66 31.67 22.76
N VAL A 268 17.39 30.57 22.04
CA VAL A 268 16.94 30.65 20.63
C VAL A 268 15.44 30.92 20.49
N PHE A 269 14.65 30.74 21.55
CA PHE A 269 13.23 31.07 21.55
C PHE A 269 13.03 32.53 21.98
N LEU A 270 12.57 33.37 21.04
CA LEU A 270 12.36 34.81 21.28
C LEU A 270 11.05 35.11 22.02
N ASN A 271 10.07 34.20 21.93
CA ASN A 271 8.73 34.34 22.49
C ASN A 271 8.46 33.23 23.53
N GLU A 272 7.24 33.21 24.08
CA GLU A 272 6.78 32.11 24.93
C GLU A 272 6.92 30.77 24.21
N TYR A 273 7.53 29.79 24.90
CA TYR A 273 7.77 28.45 24.38
C TYR A 273 7.29 27.42 25.40
N LYS A 274 7.00 26.22 24.92
CA LYS A 274 6.63 25.08 25.74
C LYS A 274 7.86 24.21 26.02
N GLU A 275 8.07 23.84 27.27
CA GLU A 275 9.13 22.92 27.72
C GLU A 275 8.51 21.62 28.27
N ILE A 276 8.91 20.47 27.76
CA ILE A 276 8.37 19.16 28.14
C ILE A 276 9.49 18.13 28.20
N THR A 277 9.45 17.24 29.20
CA THR A 277 10.21 15.99 29.16
C THR A 277 9.27 14.81 28.90
N GLU A 278 9.64 13.90 28.03
CA GLU A 278 8.85 12.71 27.72
C GLU A 278 9.73 11.46 27.56
N GLU A 279 9.17 10.29 27.89
CA GLU A 279 9.73 9.00 27.52
C GLU A 279 8.81 8.33 26.50
N THR A 280 9.39 7.83 25.41
CA THR A 280 8.65 7.20 24.32
C THR A 280 9.28 5.87 23.95
N TYR A 281 8.43 4.89 23.64
CA TYR A 281 8.83 3.59 23.10
C TYR A 281 8.31 3.50 21.67
N ASP A 282 9.19 3.53 20.69
CA ASP A 282 8.86 3.42 19.28
C ASP A 282 9.11 1.98 18.80
N ILE A 283 8.03 1.25 18.51
CA ILE A 283 8.06 -0.09 17.95
C ILE A 283 8.09 0.05 16.43
N TYR A 284 9.20 -0.32 15.80
CA TYR A 284 9.34 -0.35 14.35
C TYR A 284 8.94 -1.72 13.84
N LEU A 285 7.90 -1.74 13.00
CA LEU A 285 7.28 -2.92 12.44
C LEU A 285 7.68 -3.06 10.98
N LEU A 286 8.31 -4.18 10.65
CA LEU A 286 8.65 -4.57 9.28
C LEU A 286 7.40 -5.11 8.58
N PRO A 287 7.01 -4.56 7.42
CA PRO A 287 5.89 -5.10 6.65
C PRO A 287 6.12 -6.55 6.18
N PRO A 288 5.04 -7.33 5.96
CA PRO A 288 5.15 -8.70 5.49
C PRO A 288 5.80 -8.76 4.11
N SER A 289 6.71 -9.71 3.91
CA SER A 289 7.45 -9.94 2.66
C SER A 289 8.47 -8.86 2.29
N GLU A 290 8.73 -7.89 3.18
CA GLU A 290 9.86 -6.97 3.05
C GLU A 290 11.11 -7.56 3.70
N ASP A 291 12.27 -7.27 3.10
CA ASP A 291 13.57 -7.64 3.66
C ASP A 291 13.94 -6.68 4.79
N PRO A 292 14.24 -7.17 6.02
CA PRO A 292 14.69 -6.33 7.12
C PRO A 292 15.90 -5.44 6.81
N GLU A 293 16.78 -5.84 5.90
CA GLU A 293 18.01 -5.11 5.57
C GLU A 293 17.78 -4.03 4.49
N ALA A 294 16.81 -4.25 3.60
CA ALA A 294 16.49 -3.32 2.51
C ALA A 294 15.23 -2.47 2.77
N CYS A 295 14.45 -2.77 3.81
CA CYS A 295 13.19 -2.08 4.10
C CYS A 295 13.43 -0.62 4.49
N GLN A 296 12.78 0.28 3.74
CA GLN A 296 12.79 1.73 4.01
C GLN A 296 11.44 2.24 4.57
N SER A 297 10.41 1.40 4.57
CA SER A 297 9.03 1.77 4.87
C SER A 297 8.51 1.06 6.12
N TYR A 298 9.20 1.25 7.25
CA TYR A 298 8.75 0.72 8.53
C TYR A 298 7.45 1.40 8.98
N LEU A 299 6.52 0.59 9.49
CA LEU A 299 5.39 1.11 10.24
C LEU A 299 5.84 1.37 11.68
N ARG A 300 5.64 2.59 12.20
CA ARG A 300 6.10 2.94 13.55
C ARG A 300 4.90 3.07 14.47
N MET A 301 4.91 2.32 15.58
CA MET A 301 3.91 2.45 16.64
C MET A 301 4.60 3.00 17.90
N ARG A 302 4.25 4.23 18.29
CA ARG A 302 4.77 4.88 19.49
C ARG A 302 3.86 4.59 20.67
N ASN A 303 4.44 4.20 21.81
CA ASN A 303 3.81 4.30 23.12
C ASN A 303 4.39 5.51 23.86
N LYS A 304 3.51 6.38 24.35
CA LYS A 304 3.82 7.44 25.31
C LYS A 304 2.81 7.37 26.44
N ASP A 305 3.27 7.10 27.67
CA ASP A 305 2.44 7.05 28.88
C ASP A 305 1.20 6.14 28.74
N GLY A 306 1.34 5.01 28.04
CA GLY A 306 0.26 4.05 27.80
C GLY A 306 -0.65 4.40 26.61
N LYS A 307 -0.51 5.59 26.01
CA LYS A 307 -1.19 5.96 24.77
C LYS A 307 -0.38 5.49 23.57
N TYR A 308 -1.03 4.75 22.68
CA TYR A 308 -0.40 4.27 21.47
C TYR A 308 -0.77 5.13 20.29
N THR A 309 0.21 5.39 19.43
CA THR A 309 0.06 6.22 18.26
C THR A 309 0.72 5.53 17.08
N LEU A 310 -0.04 5.26 16.03
CA LEU A 310 0.47 4.71 14.79
C LEU A 310 0.95 5.84 13.89
N MET A 311 2.18 5.72 13.38
CA MET A 311 2.84 6.69 12.54
C MET A 311 3.21 6.04 11.21
N PHE A 312 2.70 6.61 10.14
CA PHE A 312 3.17 6.33 8.81
C PHE A 312 4.10 7.47 8.39
N GLU A 313 5.39 7.17 8.26
CA GLU A 313 6.43 8.14 7.97
C GLU A 313 7.20 7.64 6.74
N GLU A 314 7.31 8.49 5.73
CA GLU A 314 8.34 8.34 4.71
C GLU A 314 9.42 9.38 4.95
N TRP A 315 10.62 9.07 4.49
CA TRP A 315 11.79 9.92 4.69
C TRP A 315 12.42 10.19 3.34
N VAL A 316 12.60 11.47 3.04
CA VAL A 316 13.42 11.90 1.91
C VAL A 316 14.58 12.68 2.48
N THR A 317 15.79 12.33 2.07
CA THR A 317 16.98 13.04 2.52
C THR A 317 17.38 14.06 1.47
N ASP A 318 17.34 15.34 1.84
CA ASP A 318 17.89 16.46 1.07
C ASP A 318 18.99 17.09 1.91
N SER A 319 20.18 16.49 1.84
CA SER A 319 21.30 16.74 2.75
C SER A 319 21.57 18.24 2.92
N PRO A 320 21.62 18.76 4.17
CA PRO A 320 21.69 18.02 5.44
C PRO A 320 20.34 17.67 6.08
N PHE A 321 19.22 17.98 5.43
CA PHE A 321 17.87 17.79 5.98
C PHE A 321 17.36 16.37 5.82
N ILE A 322 16.69 15.90 6.86
CA ILE A 322 15.73 14.81 6.78
C ILE A 322 14.35 15.44 6.60
N ILE A 323 13.66 15.10 5.52
CA ILE A 323 12.31 15.55 5.21
C ILE A 323 11.36 14.40 5.54
N SER A 324 10.41 14.66 6.43
CA SER A 324 9.46 13.66 6.91
C SER A 324 8.01 14.12 6.70
N PRO A 325 7.38 13.74 5.59
CA PRO A 325 5.93 13.66 5.53
C PRO A 325 5.47 12.53 6.45
N ARG A 326 4.53 12.84 7.35
CA ARG A 326 4.00 11.87 8.30
C ARG A 326 2.52 12.03 8.54
N ILE A 327 1.89 10.91 8.85
CA ILE A 327 0.51 10.82 9.29
C ILE A 327 0.48 10.00 10.57
N THR A 328 -0.26 10.50 11.54
CA THR A 328 -0.22 10.04 12.92
C THR A 328 -1.64 9.86 13.43
N PHE A 329 -1.92 8.75 14.10
CA PHE A 329 -3.25 8.41 14.61
C PHE A 329 -3.17 7.79 16.00
N GLU A 330 -4.06 8.14 16.92
CA GLU A 330 -4.16 7.42 18.20
C GLU A 330 -4.77 6.04 17.95
N VAL A 331 -4.26 5.00 18.63
CA VAL A 331 -4.68 3.61 18.38
C VAL A 331 -4.75 2.81 19.67
N SER A 332 -5.57 1.76 19.65
CA SER A 332 -5.60 0.76 20.71
C SER A 332 -4.36 -0.14 20.66
N VAL A 333 -3.87 -0.60 21.82
CA VAL A 333 -2.80 -1.60 21.92
C VAL A 333 -3.11 -2.89 21.16
N ARG A 334 -4.41 -3.23 21.00
CA ARG A 334 -4.86 -4.42 20.26
C ARG A 334 -4.42 -4.42 18.80
N LEU A 335 -4.25 -3.23 18.21
CA LEU A 335 -3.78 -3.08 16.84
C LEU A 335 -2.42 -3.76 16.61
N LEU A 336 -1.53 -3.72 17.60
CA LEU A 336 -0.23 -4.40 17.49
C LEU A 336 -0.42 -5.90 17.23
N GLY A 337 -1.34 -6.54 17.95
CA GLY A 337 -1.68 -7.94 17.73
C GLY A 337 -2.25 -8.20 16.33
N GLY A 338 -3.11 -7.31 15.84
CA GLY A 338 -3.62 -7.37 14.46
C GLY A 338 -2.53 -7.21 13.40
N LEU A 339 -1.57 -6.30 13.62
CA LEU A 339 -0.40 -6.10 12.76
C LEU A 339 0.52 -7.32 12.77
N MET A 340 0.74 -7.96 13.92
CA MET A 340 1.48 -9.22 13.98
C MET A 340 0.76 -10.34 13.22
N ALA A 341 -0.56 -10.43 13.34
CA ALA A 341 -1.37 -11.38 12.55
C ALA A 341 -1.28 -11.07 11.04
N LEU A 342 -1.12 -9.80 10.66
CA LEU A 342 -0.81 -9.30 9.30
C LEU A 342 0.53 -9.78 8.73
N GLY A 343 1.35 -10.43 9.55
CA GLY A 343 2.70 -10.85 9.19
C GLY A 343 3.72 -9.74 9.32
N TYR A 344 3.38 -8.62 9.97
CA TYR A 344 4.40 -7.69 10.40
C TYR A 344 5.25 -8.37 11.47
N SER A 345 6.54 -8.03 11.49
CA SER A 345 7.44 -8.45 12.57
C SER A 345 8.02 -7.22 13.25
N ILE A 346 8.34 -7.34 14.53
CA ILE A 346 9.04 -6.26 15.25
C ILE A 346 10.50 -6.28 14.79
N ALA A 347 10.91 -5.23 14.07
CA ALA A 347 12.29 -5.08 13.63
C ALA A 347 13.17 -4.58 14.78
N THR A 348 12.70 -3.57 15.51
CA THR A 348 13.37 -3.05 16.70
C THR A 348 12.39 -2.24 17.56
N ILE A 349 12.72 -2.09 18.83
CA ILE A 349 12.04 -1.19 19.75
C ILE A 349 13.05 -0.16 20.20
N LEU A 350 12.75 1.12 19.95
CA LEU A 350 13.57 2.25 20.33
C LEU A 350 12.99 2.92 21.57
N LYS A 351 13.76 2.92 22.67
CA LYS A 351 13.44 3.68 23.88
C LYS A 351 14.16 5.01 23.83
N ARG A 352 13.39 6.08 23.95
CA ARG A 352 13.89 7.45 23.87
C ARG A 352 13.39 8.29 25.03
N LYS A 353 14.32 8.99 25.67
CA LYS A 353 14.02 10.09 26.60
C LYS A 353 14.30 11.40 25.89
N SER A 354 13.32 12.28 25.86
CA SER A 354 13.40 13.54 25.11
C SER A 354 13.13 14.72 26.04
N HIS A 355 13.95 15.77 25.93
CA HIS A 355 13.68 17.08 26.52
C HIS A 355 13.44 18.06 25.38
N ILE A 356 12.23 18.60 25.34
CA ILE A 356 11.62 19.24 24.17
C ILE A 356 11.29 20.69 24.49
N PHE A 357 11.69 21.56 23.60
CA PHE A 357 11.39 22.98 23.58
C PHE A 357 10.68 23.30 22.26
N SER A 358 9.52 23.96 22.28
CA SER A 358 8.78 24.23 21.05
C SER A 358 7.93 25.49 21.12
N ASP A 359 7.87 26.21 20.02
CA ASP A 359 6.89 27.25 19.72
C ASP A 359 6.06 26.88 18.46
N ASP A 360 5.34 27.83 17.90
CA ASP A 360 4.51 27.62 16.70
C ASP A 360 5.31 27.33 15.42
N LYS A 361 6.61 27.66 15.38
CA LYS A 361 7.44 27.59 14.18
C LYS A 361 8.46 26.45 14.23
N VAL A 362 9.09 26.23 15.38
CA VAL A 362 10.21 25.33 15.55
C VAL A 362 10.10 24.52 16.84
N CYS A 363 10.65 23.31 16.79
CA CYS A 363 10.81 22.46 17.95
C CYS A 363 12.25 21.95 18.01
N VAL A 364 12.91 22.20 19.14
CA VAL A 364 14.25 21.71 19.48
C VAL A 364 14.10 20.58 20.48
N LYS A 365 14.75 19.44 20.21
CA LYS A 365 14.73 18.27 21.08
C LYS A 365 16.14 17.83 21.42
N THR A 366 16.36 17.47 22.68
CA THR A 366 17.52 16.67 23.07
C THR A 366 17.06 15.26 23.41
N ASP A 367 17.48 14.30 22.60
CA ASP A 367 17.03 12.92 22.64
C ASP A 367 18.18 12.04 23.14
N TRP A 368 17.96 11.28 24.20
CA TRP A 368 18.81 10.16 24.59
C TRP A 368 18.16 8.85 24.13
N LEU A 369 18.93 8.07 23.36
CA LEU A 369 18.49 6.78 22.80
C LEU A 369 19.20 5.64 23.53
N GLU A 370 18.44 4.74 24.13
CA GLU A 370 18.98 3.62 24.91
C GLU A 370 19.76 2.64 24.02
N GLN A 371 19.22 2.30 22.85
CA GLN A 371 19.77 1.30 21.92
C GLN A 371 21.13 1.70 21.33
N LEU A 372 21.42 2.99 21.27
CA LEU A 372 22.69 3.53 20.78
C LEU A 372 23.57 4.05 21.92
N ASN A 373 23.05 4.10 23.15
CA ASN A 373 23.62 4.79 24.29
C ASN A 373 24.20 6.19 23.92
N ARG A 374 23.44 6.96 23.13
CA ARG A 374 23.92 8.21 22.52
C ARG A 374 22.89 9.31 22.62
N ARG A 375 23.37 10.55 22.77
CA ARG A 375 22.53 11.76 22.73
C ARG A 375 22.55 12.39 21.35
N TYR A 376 21.41 12.91 20.96
CA TYR A 376 21.22 13.68 19.73
C TYR A 376 20.46 14.96 20.05
N VAL A 377 20.75 16.01 19.29
CA VAL A 377 19.93 17.21 19.23
C VAL A 377 19.22 17.26 17.88
N GLN A 378 17.94 17.58 17.88
CA GLN A 378 17.13 17.77 16.68
C GLN A 378 16.52 19.16 16.67
N VAL A 379 16.58 19.83 15.52
CA VAL A 379 15.78 21.03 15.23
C VAL A 379 14.81 20.66 14.12
N GLN A 380 13.51 20.82 14.37
CA GLN A 380 12.46 20.44 13.44
C GLN A 380 11.40 21.53 13.28
N GLY A 381 10.83 21.64 12.08
CA GLY A 381 9.81 22.65 11.77
C GLY A 381 9.25 22.51 10.35
N ARG A 382 8.29 23.37 10.02
CA ARG A 382 7.66 23.40 8.67
C ARG A 382 8.34 24.36 7.70
N ASP A 383 9.10 25.32 8.21
CA ASP A 383 9.90 26.25 7.41
C ASP A 383 11.37 25.81 7.44
N ARG A 384 11.87 25.36 6.28
CA ARG A 384 13.24 24.88 6.12
C ARG A 384 14.28 25.94 6.46
N LEU A 385 14.07 27.19 6.07
CA LEU A 385 15.01 28.28 6.30
C LEU A 385 15.07 28.63 7.79
N HIS A 386 13.90 28.66 8.44
CA HIS A 386 13.84 28.92 9.88
C HIS A 386 14.49 27.79 10.70
N VAL A 387 14.26 26.52 10.32
CA VAL A 387 14.93 25.37 10.95
C VAL A 387 16.45 25.46 10.82
N LYS A 388 16.96 25.85 9.64
CA LYS A 388 18.41 26.07 9.46
C LYS A 388 18.92 27.20 10.35
N TYR A 389 18.24 28.35 10.35
CA TYR A 389 18.63 29.50 11.17
C TYR A 389 18.79 29.12 12.65
N VAL A 390 17.80 28.43 13.22
CA VAL A 390 17.84 28.00 14.63
C VAL A 390 18.97 26.99 14.86
N ALA A 391 19.15 26.03 13.96
CA ALA A 391 20.25 25.06 14.06
C ALA A 391 21.64 25.72 13.99
N ASP A 392 21.79 26.75 13.15
CA ASP A 392 23.03 27.53 13.03
C ASP A 392 23.27 28.36 14.30
N SER A 393 22.23 28.96 14.90
CA SER A 393 22.31 29.66 16.20
C SER A 393 22.71 28.73 17.35
N LEU A 394 22.35 27.44 17.28
CA LEU A 394 22.79 26.41 18.22
C LEU A 394 24.18 25.82 17.88
N GLY A 395 24.86 26.35 16.86
CA GLY A 395 26.20 25.91 16.46
C GLY A 395 26.25 24.51 15.87
N LEU A 396 25.15 24.02 15.29
CA LEU A 396 25.04 22.65 14.76
C LEU A 396 25.62 22.49 13.35
N ASP A 397 25.96 23.60 12.69
CA ASP A 397 26.51 23.58 11.33
C ASP A 397 27.76 22.68 11.23
N GLY A 398 27.90 22.02 10.08
CA GLY A 398 28.97 21.05 9.81
C GLY A 398 28.89 19.71 10.57
N SER A 399 27.91 19.51 11.46
CA SER A 399 27.78 18.28 12.27
C SER A 399 26.48 17.51 12.04
N TYR A 400 25.79 17.78 10.93
CA TYR A 400 24.50 17.17 10.67
C TYR A 400 24.61 15.69 10.32
N ILE A 401 23.64 14.92 10.80
CA ILE A 401 23.51 13.48 10.54
C ILE A 401 22.21 13.27 9.76
N PRO A 402 22.26 13.19 8.43
CA PRO A 402 21.10 13.09 7.55
C PRO A 402 20.60 11.63 7.44
N ARG A 403 20.46 10.97 8.58
CA ARG A 403 19.92 9.61 8.71
C ARG A 403 18.91 9.59 9.84
N THR A 404 17.83 8.87 9.71
CA THR A 404 16.82 8.62 10.75
C THR A 404 17.41 7.87 11.95
N TYR A 405 16.65 7.70 13.05
CA TYR A 405 17.12 6.90 14.18
C TYR A 405 17.16 5.40 13.87
N ILE A 406 16.20 4.88 13.10
CA ILE A 406 16.19 3.47 12.71
C ILE A 406 17.42 3.12 11.87
N GLU A 407 17.79 3.97 10.90
CA GLU A 407 19.01 3.79 10.11
C GLU A 407 20.28 3.83 10.95
N GLN A 408 20.32 4.65 12.01
CA GLN A 408 21.47 4.67 12.93
C GLN A 408 21.58 3.37 13.73
N ILE A 409 20.46 2.81 14.19
CA ILE A 409 20.42 1.52 14.90
C ILE A 409 20.85 0.39 13.98
N GLN A 410 20.36 0.37 12.74
CA GLN A 410 20.75 -0.63 11.74
C GLN A 410 22.24 -0.54 11.42
N LEU A 411 22.78 0.66 11.22
CA LEU A 411 24.20 0.86 10.97
C LEU A 411 25.07 0.37 12.14
N GLU A 412 24.69 0.71 13.37
CA GLU A 412 25.41 0.27 14.57
C GLU A 412 25.40 -1.26 14.69
N LYS A 413 24.26 -1.90 14.37
CA LYS A 413 24.14 -3.35 14.34
C LYS A 413 25.09 -3.97 13.30
N LEU A 414 25.08 -3.46 12.06
CA LEU A 414 25.97 -3.93 10.99
C LEU A 414 27.45 -3.75 11.36
N LEU A 415 27.81 -2.61 11.97
CA LEU A 415 29.18 -2.38 12.45
C LEU A 415 29.59 -3.40 13.52
N ASN A 416 28.72 -3.69 14.47
CA ASN A 416 28.98 -4.70 15.50
C ASN A 416 29.13 -6.10 14.90
N ASP A 417 28.29 -6.45 13.92
CA ASP A 417 28.37 -7.74 13.22
C ASP A 417 29.69 -7.88 12.46
N VAL A 418 30.14 -6.82 11.77
CA VAL A 418 31.46 -6.79 11.10
C VAL A 418 32.61 -6.87 12.10
N MET A 419 32.51 -6.19 13.25
CA MET A 419 33.53 -6.23 14.30
C MET A 419 33.62 -7.60 14.98
N ALA A 420 32.52 -8.35 15.02
CA ALA A 420 32.43 -9.71 15.54
C ALA A 420 32.97 -10.79 14.59
N LEU A 421 33.25 -10.45 13.32
CA LEU A 421 33.90 -11.39 12.39
C LEU A 421 35.33 -11.72 12.85
N PRO A 422 35.80 -12.97 12.66
CA PRO A 422 37.20 -13.32 12.84
C PRO A 422 38.13 -12.43 12.01
N ASP A 423 39.30 -12.08 12.54
CA ASP A 423 40.24 -11.13 11.92
C ASP A 423 40.74 -11.58 10.52
N ASP A 424 40.71 -12.88 10.27
CA ASP A 424 41.04 -13.56 9.01
C ASP A 424 40.13 -13.11 7.85
N LEU A 425 38.88 -12.74 8.15
CA LEU A 425 37.89 -12.28 7.17
C LEU A 425 37.87 -10.76 7.01
N LYS A 426 38.42 -10.01 7.98
CA LYS A 426 38.49 -8.54 7.93
C LYS A 426 39.57 -8.01 6.99
N THR A 427 40.51 -8.87 6.56
CA THR A 427 41.71 -8.50 5.78
C THR A 427 41.70 -8.99 4.33
N ALA A 428 40.60 -9.59 3.85
CA ALA A 428 40.55 -10.22 2.53
C ALA A 428 40.49 -9.26 1.31
N GLU A 429 40.62 -7.93 1.49
CA GLU A 429 40.68 -6.96 0.37
C GLU A 429 42.09 -6.49 -0.02
N HIS A 430 43.15 -7.11 0.50
CA HIS A 430 44.50 -6.92 -0.04
C HIS A 430 45.17 -8.25 -0.37
N ARG A 431 44.74 -8.86 -1.49
CA ARG A 431 45.61 -9.71 -2.33
C ARG A 431 45.13 -9.80 -3.76
#